data_AF-A0A7X7W037-F1
#
_entry.id   AF-A0A7X7W037-F1
#
_cell.length_a   1.000
_cell.length_b   1.000
_cell.length_c   1.000
_cell.angle_alpha   90.00
_cell.angle_beta   90.00
_cell.angle_gamma   90.00
#
_symmetry.space_group_name_H-M   'P 1'
#
loop_
_entity.id
_entity.type
_entity.pdbx_description
1 polymer ?
#
loop_
_entity_poly.entity_id
_entity_poly.type
_entity_poly.pdbx_seq_one_letter_code
_entity_poly.pdbx_strand_id
1 'polypeptide(L)'
;MGFLDDIRNRILIHDGSKGYLLQRMGLKGGECGEYWNLTNQEAVREVHRAYLEAGSDVLQTNTFPGNRIHLERFGLGEKTYEINYWGARLAREVAGDRAYVSASVGPAGSLMEPLGDLSFEKACEIYREQVKALVDGGADIINFETFTDLSELRAAYLAAREVTDLPVICSLAFENNGRTLMGTDPFIAVTVLKSLGVDMVGANCSFGPEHMTGIIESMYRAGGGYLSVKPNAGLPSVSGSTVTYDETPERFAELSAAFIKYGARLVGGCCGTTPEFIRALRERLTDAEPVPVPERLESCIASDVMHINVADIDNANIYRLDAANDQAVCQALKNNDLSWAEETALDLSAEGYDAILVSLDSAGGGPGMLADVVDRLQWYVKAPFIIETADAEALEKALRIYRGKAGVVIRDGSGDETGKIAEKYGSVIISRGI
;
A
#
# COMPACT_ATOMS: atom_id res chain seq x y z
N MET A 1 -14.12 -7.57 21.19
CA MET A 1 -14.37 -6.84 19.92
C MET A 1 -13.08 -6.86 19.14
N GLY A 2 -13.15 -6.91 17.80
CA GLY A 2 -11.95 -6.92 16.96
C GLY A 2 -11.48 -5.51 16.60
N PHE A 3 -10.29 -5.40 16.03
CA PHE A 3 -9.68 -4.14 15.61
C PHE A 3 -10.62 -3.27 14.74
N LEU A 4 -11.30 -3.88 13.76
CA LEU A 4 -12.21 -3.16 12.85
C LEU A 4 -13.44 -2.59 13.58
N ASP A 5 -13.93 -3.25 14.61
CA ASP A 5 -15.03 -2.72 15.43
C ASP A 5 -14.55 -1.57 16.32
N ASP A 6 -13.32 -1.65 16.82
CA ASP A 6 -12.76 -0.58 17.65
C ASP A 6 -12.56 0.71 16.86
N ILE A 7 -11.98 0.66 15.66
CA ILE A 7 -11.75 1.87 14.84
C ILE A 7 -13.05 2.53 14.37
N ARG A 8 -14.17 1.80 14.33
CA ARG A 8 -15.50 2.37 14.07
C ARG A 8 -15.97 3.26 15.22
N ASN A 9 -15.65 2.87 16.45
CA ASN A 9 -16.23 3.44 17.66
C ASN A 9 -15.30 4.36 18.46
N ARG A 10 -13.98 4.25 18.26
CA ARG A 10 -12.98 5.02 18.99
C ARG A 10 -11.73 5.28 18.16
N ILE A 11 -10.92 6.21 18.63
CA ILE A 11 -9.58 6.48 18.08
C ILE A 11 -8.59 5.59 18.83
N LEU A 12 -7.80 4.83 18.08
CA LEU A 12 -6.73 3.98 18.58
C LEU A 12 -5.38 4.67 18.42
N ILE A 13 -4.45 4.34 19.31
CA ILE A 13 -3.09 4.89 19.30
C ILE A 13 -2.10 3.83 18.85
N HIS A 14 -1.40 4.12 17.76
CA HIS A 14 -0.22 3.36 17.37
C HIS A 14 0.98 3.78 18.20
N ASP A 15 1.93 2.88 18.31
CA ASP A 15 3.24 3.16 18.89
C ASP A 15 4.16 4.02 17.98
N GLY A 16 5.39 4.23 18.49
CA GLY A 16 6.45 5.00 17.84
C GLY A 16 7.58 4.17 17.21
N SER A 17 8.71 4.84 16.93
CA SER A 17 9.87 4.25 16.24
C SER A 17 10.58 3.13 17.02
N LYS A 18 10.59 1.92 16.43
CA LYS A 18 11.37 0.78 16.95
C LYS A 18 12.87 0.98 16.77
N GLY A 19 13.30 1.28 15.54
CA GLY A 19 14.72 1.46 15.21
C GLY A 19 15.39 2.52 16.08
N TYR A 20 14.71 3.64 16.35
CA TYR A 20 15.25 4.71 17.20
C TYR A 20 15.49 4.24 18.65
N LEU A 21 14.56 3.49 19.25
CA LEU A 21 14.76 2.98 20.60
C LEU A 21 15.82 1.87 20.66
N LEU A 22 15.86 0.98 19.67
CA LEU A 22 16.90 -0.05 19.57
C LEU A 22 18.30 0.57 19.42
N GLN A 23 18.44 1.65 18.65
CA GLN A 23 19.70 2.41 18.55
C GLN A 23 20.12 2.99 19.90
N ARG A 24 19.18 3.52 20.70
CA ARG A 24 19.46 3.98 22.07
C ARG A 24 19.85 2.84 23.02
N MET A 25 19.45 1.61 22.72
CA MET A 25 19.84 0.39 23.43
C MET A 25 21.14 -0.25 22.89
N GLY A 26 21.78 0.37 21.90
CA GLY A 26 23.10 -0.03 21.41
C GLY A 26 23.13 -0.69 20.03
N LEU A 27 22.01 -0.76 19.30
CA LEU A 27 22.00 -1.19 17.90
C LEU A 27 22.84 -0.21 17.07
N LYS A 28 23.89 -0.71 16.41
CA LYS A 28 24.81 0.13 15.64
C LYS A 28 24.32 0.33 14.21
N GLY A 29 24.74 1.43 13.59
CA GLY A 29 24.54 1.64 12.16
C GLY A 29 25.17 0.51 11.34
N GLY A 30 24.40 -0.09 10.44
CA GLY A 30 24.84 -1.23 9.62
C GLY A 30 24.56 -2.61 10.22
N GLU A 31 24.02 -2.70 11.45
CA GLU A 31 23.47 -3.95 11.98
C GLU A 31 22.02 -4.15 11.52
N CYS A 32 21.60 -5.42 11.38
CA CYS A 32 20.20 -5.77 11.10
C CYS A 32 19.41 -5.78 12.41
N GLY A 33 18.53 -4.79 12.59
CA GLY A 33 17.71 -4.64 13.78
C GLY A 33 16.71 -5.79 13.97
N GLU A 34 16.26 -6.39 12.88
CA GLU A 34 15.32 -7.51 12.88
C GLU A 34 15.98 -8.77 13.46
N TYR A 35 17.30 -8.93 13.29
CA TYR A 35 18.04 -10.05 13.86
C TYR A 35 18.06 -10.04 15.39
N TRP A 36 17.78 -8.89 16.02
CA TRP A 36 17.60 -8.82 17.48
C TRP A 36 16.36 -9.57 17.95
N ASN A 37 15.40 -9.87 17.06
CA ASN A 37 14.28 -10.78 17.38
C ASN A 37 14.75 -12.19 17.76
N LEU A 38 15.97 -12.58 17.39
CA LEU A 38 16.58 -13.85 17.76
C LEU A 38 17.68 -13.66 18.81
N THR A 39 18.50 -12.64 18.64
CA THR A 39 19.75 -12.50 19.41
C THR A 39 19.64 -11.59 20.63
N ASN A 40 18.64 -10.70 20.68
CA ASN A 40 18.47 -9.74 21.77
C ASN A 40 16.98 -9.51 22.09
N GLN A 41 16.26 -10.60 22.33
CA GLN A 41 14.81 -10.60 22.51
C GLN A 41 14.34 -9.72 23.66
N GLU A 42 15.11 -9.62 24.74
CA GLU A 42 14.72 -8.81 25.90
C GLU A 42 14.71 -7.32 25.58
N ALA A 43 15.70 -6.81 24.82
CA ALA A 43 15.69 -5.43 24.36
C ALA A 43 14.46 -5.13 23.48
N VAL A 44 14.09 -6.07 22.60
CA VAL A 44 12.87 -5.95 21.77
C VAL A 44 11.61 -5.93 22.65
N ARG A 45 11.51 -6.81 23.67
CA ARG A 45 10.39 -6.78 24.62
C ARG A 45 10.34 -5.47 25.41
N GLU A 46 11.49 -4.94 25.84
CA GLU A 46 11.56 -3.64 26.53
C GLU A 46 11.02 -2.50 25.67
N VAL A 47 11.37 -2.48 24.38
CA VAL A 47 10.83 -1.51 23.42
C VAL A 47 9.30 -1.60 23.33
N HIS A 48 8.75 -2.81 23.20
CA HIS A 48 7.29 -3.00 23.17
C HIS A 48 6.63 -2.57 24.49
N ARG A 49 7.22 -2.92 25.65
CA ARG A 49 6.68 -2.54 26.97
C ARG A 49 6.65 -1.03 27.14
N ALA A 50 7.71 -0.35 26.74
CA ALA A 50 7.79 1.10 26.83
C ALA A 50 6.66 1.80 26.07
N TYR A 51 6.31 1.32 24.88
CA TYR A 51 5.19 1.86 24.10
C TYR A 51 3.82 1.44 24.64
N LEU A 52 3.68 0.22 25.15
CA LEU A 52 2.45 -0.24 25.79
C LEU A 52 2.15 0.60 27.06
N GLU A 53 3.17 0.86 27.87
CA GLU A 53 3.08 1.67 29.09
C GLU A 53 2.86 3.16 28.79
N ALA A 54 3.34 3.65 27.65
CA ALA A 54 3.00 4.99 27.16
C ALA A 54 1.55 5.13 26.68
N GLY A 55 0.82 4.01 26.56
CA GLY A 55 -0.58 4.00 26.19
C GLY A 55 -0.84 3.68 24.72
N SER A 56 0.01 2.91 24.04
CA SER A 56 -0.33 2.40 22.70
C SER A 56 -1.45 1.35 22.80
N ASP A 57 -2.45 1.45 21.93
CA ASP A 57 -3.46 0.38 21.71
C ASP A 57 -3.00 -0.64 20.67
N VAL A 58 -2.03 -0.26 19.82
CA VAL A 58 -1.50 -1.09 18.74
C VAL A 58 0.03 -1.04 18.78
N LEU A 59 0.67 -2.21 18.86
CA LEU A 59 2.12 -2.37 18.88
C LEU A 59 2.63 -2.95 17.56
N GLN A 60 3.55 -2.25 16.90
CA GLN A 60 4.27 -2.74 15.73
C GLN A 60 5.30 -3.78 16.12
N THR A 61 5.35 -4.85 15.33
CA THR A 61 6.44 -5.81 15.34
C THR A 61 7.76 -5.18 14.88
N ASN A 62 8.89 -5.70 15.37
CA ASN A 62 10.21 -5.28 14.92
C ASN A 62 10.60 -6.01 13.62
N THR A 63 9.88 -5.76 12.53
CA THR A 63 9.97 -6.55 11.29
C THR A 63 9.86 -5.72 10.01
N PHE A 64 10.00 -4.39 10.08
CA PHE A 64 9.76 -3.48 8.95
C PHE A 64 10.48 -3.91 7.66
N PRO A 65 11.82 -3.99 7.58
CA PRO A 65 12.51 -4.50 6.41
C PRO A 65 12.77 -6.01 6.54
N GLY A 66 11.94 -6.78 7.26
CA GLY A 66 12.16 -8.20 7.56
C GLY A 66 11.97 -9.15 6.37
N ASN A 67 11.96 -8.67 5.13
CA ASN A 67 11.73 -9.49 3.95
C ASN A 67 13.02 -10.19 3.46
N ARG A 68 12.85 -11.22 2.62
CA ARG A 68 13.94 -12.05 2.08
C ARG A 68 15.06 -11.23 1.43
N ILE A 69 14.73 -10.26 0.57
CA ILE A 69 15.72 -9.45 -0.16
C ILE A 69 16.58 -8.65 0.81
N HIS A 70 15.97 -8.03 1.81
CA HIS A 70 16.70 -7.25 2.80
C HIS A 70 17.60 -8.14 3.67
N LEU A 71 17.06 -9.24 4.20
CA LEU A 71 17.79 -10.15 5.08
C LEU A 71 18.95 -10.86 4.37
N GLU A 72 18.85 -11.13 3.08
CA GLU A 72 19.94 -11.68 2.26
C GLU A 72 21.19 -10.78 2.28
N ARG A 73 21.01 -9.44 2.34
CA ARG A 73 22.13 -8.48 2.42
C ARG A 73 22.97 -8.63 3.68
N PHE A 74 22.43 -9.29 4.70
CA PHE A 74 23.10 -9.61 5.96
C PHE A 74 23.47 -11.10 6.09
N GLY A 75 23.25 -11.91 5.04
CA GLY A 75 23.43 -13.37 5.08
C GLY A 75 22.37 -14.08 5.94
N LEU A 76 21.21 -13.46 6.14
CA LEU A 76 20.12 -13.94 6.98
C LEU A 76 18.87 -14.36 6.20
N GLY A 77 18.93 -14.45 4.86
CA GLY A 77 17.78 -14.77 4.02
C GLY A 77 17.08 -16.08 4.40
N GLU A 78 17.84 -17.13 4.69
CA GLU A 78 17.29 -18.43 5.17
C GLU A 78 16.63 -18.36 6.55
N LYS A 79 16.82 -17.25 7.29
CA LYS A 79 16.19 -16.98 8.58
C LYS A 79 14.97 -16.07 8.47
N THR A 80 14.51 -15.73 7.27
CA THR A 80 13.36 -14.84 7.04
C THR A 80 12.15 -15.26 7.86
N TYR A 81 11.73 -16.52 7.76
CA TYR A 81 10.60 -17.01 8.56
C TYR A 81 10.86 -16.87 10.08
N GLU A 82 12.01 -17.35 10.56
CA GLU A 82 12.34 -17.39 11.99
C GLU A 82 12.38 -15.97 12.61
N ILE A 83 13.01 -15.01 11.92
CA ILE A 83 13.15 -13.62 12.35
C ILE A 83 11.79 -12.93 12.47
N ASN A 84 10.91 -13.12 11.48
CA ASN A 84 9.58 -12.50 11.48
C ASN A 84 8.64 -13.15 12.48
N TYR A 85 8.66 -14.48 12.59
CA TYR A 85 7.87 -15.22 13.59
C TYR A 85 8.18 -14.71 15.00
N TRP A 86 9.47 -14.62 15.35
CA TRP A 86 9.85 -14.09 16.66
C TRP A 86 9.57 -12.60 16.80
N GLY A 87 9.72 -11.80 15.75
CA GLY A 87 9.34 -10.38 15.77
C GLY A 87 7.87 -10.15 16.14
N ALA A 88 6.96 -10.98 15.61
CA ALA A 88 5.54 -10.97 16.00
C ALA A 88 5.30 -11.58 17.39
N ARG A 89 5.98 -12.68 17.70
CA ARG A 89 5.80 -13.39 18.96
C ARG A 89 6.17 -12.54 20.18
N LEU A 90 7.27 -11.79 20.09
CA LEU A 90 7.73 -10.91 21.17
C LEU A 90 6.75 -9.76 21.42
N ALA A 91 6.21 -9.16 20.36
CA ALA A 91 5.17 -8.15 20.47
C ALA A 91 3.90 -8.74 21.12
N ARG A 92 3.47 -9.95 20.71
CA ARG A 92 2.33 -10.65 21.30
C ARG A 92 2.51 -10.96 22.79
N GLU A 93 3.68 -11.45 23.19
CA GLU A 93 4.00 -11.74 24.59
C GLU A 93 3.85 -10.50 25.48
N VAL A 94 4.24 -9.33 24.98
CA VAL A 94 4.12 -8.06 25.70
C VAL A 94 2.70 -7.49 25.64
N ALA A 95 2.05 -7.55 24.48
CA ALA A 95 0.70 -7.03 24.27
C ALA A 95 -0.33 -7.74 25.17
N GLY A 96 -0.25 -9.07 25.27
CA GLY A 96 -1.29 -9.89 25.90
C GLY A 96 -2.66 -9.56 25.30
N ASP A 97 -3.63 -9.27 26.17
CA ASP A 97 -4.98 -8.80 25.80
C ASP A 97 -5.13 -7.27 25.87
N ARG A 98 -4.04 -6.53 26.14
CA ARG A 98 -4.08 -5.08 26.38
C ARG A 98 -3.93 -4.24 25.12
N ALA A 99 -3.40 -4.83 24.05
CA ALA A 99 -3.13 -4.15 22.79
C ALA A 99 -3.18 -5.13 21.61
N TYR A 100 -3.38 -4.60 20.41
CA TYR A 100 -3.26 -5.36 19.16
C TYR A 100 -1.80 -5.44 18.70
N VAL A 101 -1.42 -6.55 18.07
CA VAL A 101 -0.13 -6.71 17.42
C VAL A 101 -0.27 -6.41 15.93
N SER A 102 0.40 -5.35 15.47
CA SER A 102 0.42 -4.92 14.08
C SER A 102 1.71 -5.35 13.41
N ALA A 103 1.60 -6.24 12.43
CA ALA A 103 2.73 -6.76 11.68
C ALA A 103 3.28 -5.65 10.77
N SER A 104 4.41 -5.08 11.16
CA SER A 104 5.12 -4.04 10.39
C SER A 104 5.83 -4.67 9.20
N VAL A 105 5.40 -4.32 7.99
CA VAL A 105 5.98 -4.78 6.73
C VAL A 105 6.27 -3.56 5.85
N GLY A 106 7.53 -3.37 5.50
CA GLY A 106 7.99 -2.32 4.60
C GLY A 106 8.26 -2.81 3.19
N PRO A 107 8.69 -1.91 2.29
CA PRO A 107 9.06 -2.26 0.93
C PRO A 107 10.17 -3.31 0.87
N ALA A 108 10.22 -4.05 -0.23
CA ALA A 108 11.20 -5.11 -0.50
C ALA A 108 12.63 -4.54 -0.57
N GLY A 109 12.76 -3.24 -0.84
CA GLY A 109 14.04 -2.56 -0.97
C GLY A 109 14.68 -2.74 -2.35
N SER A 110 13.90 -3.14 -3.35
CA SER A 110 14.24 -3.16 -4.78
C SER A 110 13.12 -2.47 -5.57
N LEU A 111 13.48 -1.80 -6.66
CA LEU A 111 12.49 -1.21 -7.56
C LEU A 111 11.80 -2.30 -8.37
N MET A 112 10.51 -2.10 -8.66
CA MET A 112 9.72 -2.96 -9.54
C MET A 112 10.24 -2.90 -10.98
N GLU A 113 10.06 -3.98 -11.73
CA GLU A 113 10.30 -3.98 -13.17
C GLU A 113 9.43 -2.91 -13.89
N PRO A 114 9.95 -2.24 -14.93
CA PRO A 114 11.27 -2.41 -15.53
C PRO A 114 12.37 -1.49 -14.95
N LEU A 115 12.10 -0.70 -13.88
CA LEU A 115 13.11 0.18 -13.27
C LEU A 115 14.15 -0.56 -12.43
N GLY A 116 13.78 -1.71 -11.89
CA GLY A 116 14.68 -2.64 -11.20
C GLY A 116 14.34 -4.08 -11.55
N ASP A 117 14.79 -5.00 -10.72
CA ASP A 117 14.75 -6.44 -10.99
C ASP A 117 13.62 -7.17 -10.21
N LEU A 118 12.70 -6.42 -9.59
CA LEU A 118 11.61 -7.00 -8.81
C LEU A 118 10.35 -7.15 -9.68
N SER A 119 10.11 -8.36 -10.18
CA SER A 119 8.85 -8.68 -10.84
C SER A 119 7.69 -8.72 -9.83
N PHE A 120 6.46 -8.52 -10.32
CA PHE A 120 5.25 -8.57 -9.49
C PHE A 120 5.11 -9.89 -8.73
N GLU A 121 5.31 -11.00 -9.42
CA GLU A 121 5.23 -12.35 -8.87
C GLU A 121 6.31 -12.56 -7.81
N LYS A 122 7.51 -12.02 -8.04
CA LYS A 122 8.58 -12.10 -7.04
C LYS A 122 8.27 -11.28 -5.80
N ALA A 123 7.70 -10.08 -5.96
CA ALA A 123 7.19 -9.29 -4.85
C ALA A 123 6.14 -10.10 -4.06
N CYS A 124 5.15 -10.69 -4.74
CA CYS A 124 4.14 -11.53 -4.08
C CYS A 124 4.75 -12.70 -3.30
N GLU A 125 5.73 -13.41 -3.85
CA GLU A 125 6.44 -14.49 -3.13
C GLU A 125 7.09 -14.00 -1.83
N ILE A 126 7.80 -12.88 -1.91
CA ILE A 126 8.53 -12.30 -0.77
C ILE A 126 7.56 -11.89 0.34
N TYR A 127 6.48 -11.20 -0.02
CA TYR A 127 5.49 -10.76 0.96
C TYR A 127 4.68 -11.92 1.52
N ARG A 128 4.35 -12.94 0.72
CA ARG A 128 3.68 -14.17 1.19
C ARG A 128 4.51 -14.87 2.26
N GLU A 129 5.82 -15.01 2.04
CA GLU A 129 6.73 -15.59 3.01
C GLU A 129 6.73 -14.82 4.33
N GLN A 130 6.92 -13.50 4.25
CA GLN A 130 7.02 -12.65 5.44
C GLN A 130 5.70 -12.63 6.23
N VAL A 131 4.57 -12.41 5.54
CA VAL A 131 3.24 -12.36 6.15
C VAL A 131 2.90 -13.68 6.82
N LYS A 132 3.24 -14.83 6.21
CA LYS A 132 2.98 -16.15 6.83
C LYS A 132 3.65 -16.27 8.19
N ALA A 133 4.92 -15.89 8.30
CA ALA A 133 5.66 -15.93 9.55
C ALA A 133 5.07 -14.99 10.62
N LEU A 134 4.64 -13.79 10.22
CA LEU A 134 4.04 -12.79 11.10
C LEU A 134 2.68 -13.26 11.66
N VAL A 135 1.84 -13.85 10.80
CA VAL A 135 0.55 -14.44 11.19
C VAL A 135 0.77 -15.58 12.18
N ASP A 136 1.69 -16.50 11.87
CA ASP A 136 2.01 -17.63 12.75
C ASP A 136 2.59 -17.17 14.10
N GLY A 137 3.32 -16.05 14.12
CA GLY A 137 3.84 -15.41 15.33
C GLY A 137 2.77 -14.74 16.19
N GLY A 138 1.54 -14.58 15.67
CA GLY A 138 0.38 -14.10 16.40
C GLY A 138 0.03 -12.63 16.17
N ALA A 139 0.26 -12.10 14.96
CA ALA A 139 -0.23 -10.78 14.56
C ALA A 139 -1.78 -10.71 14.52
N ASP A 140 -2.34 -9.54 14.84
CA ASP A 140 -3.78 -9.23 14.70
C ASP A 140 -4.08 -8.44 13.42
N ILE A 141 -3.09 -7.71 12.90
CA ILE A 141 -3.22 -6.77 11.79
C ILE A 141 -1.98 -6.92 10.91
N ILE A 142 -2.14 -6.85 9.60
CA ILE A 142 -1.02 -6.68 8.66
C ILE A 142 -0.91 -5.21 8.31
N ASN A 143 0.23 -4.59 8.57
CA ASN A 143 0.46 -3.17 8.31
C ASN A 143 1.61 -2.98 7.33
N PHE A 144 1.25 -2.81 6.07
CA PHE A 144 2.17 -2.37 5.03
C PHE A 144 2.42 -0.87 5.21
N GLU A 145 3.66 -0.48 5.46
CA GLU A 145 4.00 0.92 5.77
C GLU A 145 5.18 1.42 4.93
N THR A 146 5.22 2.73 4.71
CA THR A 146 6.32 3.41 3.98
C THR A 146 6.51 2.94 2.54
N PHE A 147 5.46 2.46 1.87
CA PHE A 147 5.54 2.13 0.44
C PHE A 147 5.61 3.40 -0.40
N THR A 148 6.49 3.41 -1.40
CA THR A 148 6.69 4.54 -2.33
C THR A 148 6.23 4.22 -3.75
N ASP A 149 5.83 2.97 -3.99
CA ASP A 149 5.27 2.47 -5.24
C ASP A 149 3.93 1.78 -4.93
N LEU A 150 2.86 2.26 -5.59
CA LEU A 150 1.53 1.68 -5.46
C LEU A 150 1.46 0.26 -6.04
N SER A 151 2.22 -0.03 -7.09
CA SER A 151 2.29 -1.36 -7.71
C SER A 151 2.81 -2.41 -6.74
N GLU A 152 3.93 -2.10 -6.08
CA GLU A 152 4.54 -2.97 -5.07
C GLU A 152 3.59 -3.20 -3.90
N LEU A 153 2.91 -2.14 -3.44
CA LEU A 153 1.94 -2.22 -2.35
C LEU A 153 0.71 -3.08 -2.72
N ARG A 154 0.24 -3.01 -3.97
CA ARG A 154 -0.81 -3.92 -4.48
C ARG A 154 -0.33 -5.37 -4.46
N ALA A 155 0.89 -5.64 -4.92
CA ALA A 155 1.48 -6.98 -4.90
C ALA A 155 1.56 -7.53 -3.46
N ALA A 156 1.97 -6.68 -2.51
CA ALA A 156 2.04 -7.02 -1.09
C ALA A 156 0.65 -7.33 -0.49
N TYR A 157 -0.36 -6.48 -0.78
CA TYR A 157 -1.74 -6.69 -0.34
C TYR A 157 -2.31 -8.01 -0.86
N LEU A 158 -2.18 -8.27 -2.17
CA LEU A 158 -2.70 -9.48 -2.80
C LEU A 158 -2.01 -10.73 -2.22
N ALA A 159 -0.70 -10.67 -1.99
CA ALA A 159 0.04 -11.75 -1.33
C ALA A 159 -0.42 -12.00 0.12
N ALA A 160 -0.73 -10.95 0.88
CA ALA A 160 -1.30 -11.11 2.22
C ALA A 160 -2.67 -11.79 2.19
N ARG A 161 -3.52 -11.44 1.22
CA ARG A 161 -4.87 -12.04 1.06
C ARG A 161 -4.83 -13.50 0.62
N GLU A 162 -3.74 -13.97 0.01
CA GLU A 162 -3.50 -15.40 -0.22
C GLU A 162 -3.15 -16.17 1.07
N VAL A 163 -2.77 -15.48 2.15
CA VAL A 163 -2.30 -16.07 3.41
C VAL A 163 -3.32 -15.92 4.54
N THR A 164 -4.03 -14.79 4.60
CA THR A 164 -4.83 -14.44 5.78
C THR A 164 -5.98 -13.46 5.49
N ASP A 165 -7.02 -13.58 6.32
CA ASP A 165 -8.18 -12.67 6.37
C ASP A 165 -8.04 -11.60 7.48
N LEU A 166 -6.88 -11.49 8.13
CA LEU A 166 -6.65 -10.42 9.12
C LEU A 166 -6.87 -9.03 8.50
N PRO A 167 -7.27 -8.02 9.29
CA PRO A 167 -7.31 -6.64 8.84
C PRO A 167 -5.98 -6.19 8.23
N VAL A 168 -6.03 -5.52 7.08
CA VAL A 168 -4.85 -5.00 6.38
C VAL A 168 -4.90 -3.48 6.33
N ILE A 169 -3.78 -2.88 6.75
CA ILE A 169 -3.49 -1.46 6.61
C ILE A 169 -2.47 -1.30 5.49
N CYS A 170 -2.75 -0.41 4.54
CA CYS A 170 -1.82 -0.05 3.47
C CYS A 170 -1.47 1.44 3.56
N SER A 171 -0.23 1.75 3.90
CA SER A 171 0.26 3.12 4.06
C SER A 171 1.38 3.44 3.08
N LEU A 172 1.32 4.65 2.51
CA LEU A 172 2.34 5.16 1.60
C LEU A 172 3.15 6.30 2.22
N ALA A 173 4.37 6.47 1.72
CA ALA A 173 5.22 7.62 1.98
C ALA A 173 5.20 8.57 0.77
N PHE A 174 4.89 9.84 1.04
CA PHE A 174 4.82 10.90 0.03
C PHE A 174 6.05 11.81 0.10
N GLU A 175 6.35 12.49 -0.99
CA GLU A 175 7.39 13.49 -1.13
C GLU A 175 6.82 14.92 -1.07
N ASN A 176 7.70 15.94 -1.07
CA ASN A 176 7.32 17.34 -0.88
C ASN A 176 6.37 17.87 -1.96
N ASN A 177 6.35 17.24 -3.13
CA ASN A 177 5.43 17.54 -4.23
C ASN A 177 4.02 16.96 -4.02
N GLY A 178 3.78 16.28 -2.90
CA GLY A 178 2.51 15.65 -2.56
C GLY A 178 2.26 14.31 -3.25
N ARG A 179 3.27 13.71 -3.88
CA ARG A 179 3.19 12.42 -4.58
C ARG A 179 4.18 11.42 -4.00
N THR A 180 3.95 10.13 -4.19
CA THR A 180 4.96 9.09 -3.90
C THR A 180 6.14 9.20 -4.85
N LEU A 181 7.20 8.42 -4.62
CA LEU A 181 8.36 8.36 -5.51
C LEU A 181 7.97 8.01 -6.95
N MET A 182 6.99 7.10 -7.12
CA MET A 182 6.47 6.70 -8.44
C MET A 182 5.37 7.63 -8.96
N GLY A 183 5.10 8.74 -8.27
CA GLY A 183 4.19 9.78 -8.76
C GLY A 183 2.73 9.61 -8.36
N THR A 184 2.38 8.62 -7.54
CA THR A 184 1.00 8.43 -7.07
C THR A 184 0.60 9.54 -6.11
N ASP A 185 -0.53 10.21 -6.35
CA ASP A 185 -1.08 11.17 -5.39
C ASP A 185 -2.01 10.49 -4.36
N PRO A 186 -2.32 11.15 -3.23
CA PRO A 186 -3.04 10.52 -2.13
C PRO A 186 -4.48 10.14 -2.50
N PHE A 187 -5.11 10.87 -3.43
CA PHE A 187 -6.48 10.57 -3.87
C PHE A 187 -6.52 9.27 -4.67
N ILE A 188 -5.57 9.10 -5.59
CA ILE A 188 -5.43 7.88 -6.40
C ILE A 188 -5.08 6.68 -5.51
N ALA A 189 -4.13 6.84 -4.58
CA ALA A 189 -3.75 5.76 -3.67
C ALA A 189 -4.96 5.22 -2.90
N VAL A 190 -5.78 6.09 -2.34
CA VAL A 190 -7.02 5.71 -1.64
C VAL A 190 -8.00 5.02 -2.59
N THR A 191 -8.24 5.62 -3.75
CA THR A 191 -9.17 5.10 -4.76
C THR A 191 -8.83 3.65 -5.11
N VAL A 192 -7.56 3.38 -5.43
CA VAL A 192 -7.10 2.06 -5.86
C VAL A 192 -7.15 1.08 -4.69
N LEU A 193 -6.54 1.42 -3.55
CA LEU A 193 -6.43 0.50 -2.41
C LEU A 193 -7.79 0.14 -1.80
N LYS A 194 -8.68 1.13 -1.62
CA LYS A 194 -10.02 0.86 -1.08
C LYS A 194 -10.86 0.03 -2.06
N SER A 195 -10.67 0.20 -3.37
CA SER A 195 -11.35 -0.63 -4.36
C SER A 195 -10.94 -2.11 -4.29
N LEU A 196 -9.69 -2.39 -3.90
CA LEU A 196 -9.20 -3.76 -3.69
C LEU A 196 -9.71 -4.41 -2.39
N GLY A 197 -10.46 -3.68 -1.55
CA GLY A 197 -10.91 -4.19 -0.25
C GLY A 197 -9.89 -4.02 0.88
N VAL A 198 -8.96 -3.07 0.76
CA VAL A 198 -8.10 -2.68 1.90
C VAL A 198 -8.97 -2.12 3.02
N ASP A 199 -8.76 -2.59 4.26
CA ASP A 199 -9.56 -2.19 5.40
C ASP A 199 -9.31 -0.73 5.79
N MET A 200 -8.04 -0.35 5.87
CA MET A 200 -7.59 1.00 6.24
C MET A 200 -6.42 1.44 5.38
N VAL A 201 -6.47 2.68 4.90
CA VAL A 201 -5.40 3.31 4.12
C VAL A 201 -4.72 4.38 4.98
N GLY A 202 -3.45 4.66 4.72
CA GLY A 202 -2.71 5.59 5.57
C GLY A 202 -1.54 6.28 4.92
N ALA A 203 -0.94 7.19 5.68
CA ALA A 203 0.31 7.82 5.36
C ALA A 203 1.23 7.80 6.58
N ASN A 204 2.50 7.51 6.33
CA ASN A 204 3.50 7.52 7.38
C ASN A 204 4.86 7.97 6.85
N CYS A 205 5.74 8.36 7.79
CA CYS A 205 7.08 8.84 7.49
C CYS A 205 7.09 10.15 6.67
N SER A 206 8.22 10.44 6.03
CA SER A 206 8.57 11.64 5.24
C SER A 206 8.54 12.97 6.00
N PHE A 207 7.44 13.26 6.70
CA PHE A 207 7.15 14.57 7.23
C PHE A 207 6.70 14.56 8.67
N GLY A 208 6.87 15.71 9.32
CA GLY A 208 6.14 16.03 10.55
C GLY A 208 4.64 16.25 10.31
N PRO A 209 3.85 16.33 11.39
CA PRO A 209 2.39 16.36 11.29
C PRO A 209 1.84 17.56 10.51
N GLU A 210 2.49 18.73 10.59
CA GLU A 210 2.06 19.93 9.86
C GLU A 210 1.98 19.70 8.35
N HIS A 211 3.06 19.20 7.75
CA HIS A 211 3.18 18.98 6.31
C HIS A 211 2.31 17.79 5.84
N MET A 212 2.04 16.82 6.72
CA MET A 212 1.20 15.66 6.40
C MET A 212 -0.30 16.00 6.28
N THR A 213 -0.74 17.14 6.83
CA THR A 213 -2.16 17.54 6.84
C THR A 213 -2.79 17.56 5.44
N GLY A 214 -2.11 18.13 4.44
CA GLY A 214 -2.63 18.20 3.07
C GLY A 214 -2.77 16.83 2.41
N ILE A 215 -1.89 15.89 2.74
CA ILE A 215 -1.96 14.50 2.30
C ILE A 215 -3.21 13.82 2.87
N ILE A 216 -3.41 13.90 4.19
CA ILE A 216 -4.55 13.26 4.87
C ILE A 216 -5.87 13.87 4.41
N GLU A 217 -5.93 15.18 4.18
CA GLU A 217 -7.13 15.83 3.63
C GLU A 217 -7.46 15.31 2.23
N SER A 218 -6.45 15.13 1.36
CA SER A 218 -6.65 14.56 0.02
C SER A 218 -7.13 13.10 0.09
N MET A 219 -6.56 12.29 0.98
CA MET A 219 -7.01 10.91 1.23
C MET A 219 -8.45 10.85 1.73
N TYR A 220 -8.83 11.75 2.63
CA TYR A 220 -10.19 11.84 3.15
C TYR A 220 -11.20 12.18 2.05
N ARG A 221 -10.87 13.11 1.15
CA ARG A 221 -11.72 13.50 0.01
C ARG A 221 -11.99 12.35 -0.96
N ALA A 222 -11.05 11.42 -1.12
CA ALA A 222 -11.23 10.23 -1.95
C ALA A 222 -12.20 9.17 -1.36
N GLY A 223 -12.66 9.37 -0.11
CA GLY A 223 -13.49 8.39 0.58
C GLY A 223 -12.67 7.29 1.25
N GLY A 224 -11.50 7.63 1.80
CA GLY A 224 -10.58 6.65 2.42
C GLY A 224 -11.10 5.90 3.64
N GLY A 225 -12.32 6.21 4.09
CA GLY A 225 -12.88 5.62 5.29
C GLY A 225 -12.00 5.96 6.49
N TYR A 226 -11.77 4.97 7.34
CA TYR A 226 -10.86 5.13 8.47
C TYR A 226 -9.42 5.21 7.98
N LEU A 227 -8.70 6.24 8.44
CA LEU A 227 -7.30 6.47 8.05
C LEU A 227 -6.32 6.10 9.18
N SER A 228 -5.14 5.62 8.79
CA SER A 228 -3.96 5.47 9.65
C SER A 228 -2.95 6.60 9.39
N VAL A 229 -2.44 7.25 10.43
CA VAL A 229 -1.52 8.38 10.28
C VAL A 229 -0.36 8.28 11.29
N LYS A 230 0.87 8.20 10.77
CA LYS A 230 2.11 8.13 11.56
C LYS A 230 3.17 9.13 11.03
N PRO A 231 3.08 10.42 11.39
CA PRO A 231 4.09 11.40 11.01
C PRO A 231 5.41 11.16 11.77
N ASN A 232 6.51 11.70 11.25
CA ASN A 232 7.78 11.80 11.97
C ASN A 232 7.70 12.86 13.08
N ALA A 233 8.65 12.83 14.01
CA ALA A 233 8.83 13.88 15.03
C ALA A 233 9.40 15.19 14.41
N GLY A 234 8.76 15.71 13.37
CA GLY A 234 9.27 16.83 12.58
C GLY A 234 10.21 16.40 11.45
N LEU A 235 10.88 17.39 10.84
CA LEU A 235 11.88 17.14 9.82
C LEU A 235 13.19 16.68 10.48
N PRO A 236 13.88 15.67 9.91
CA PRO A 236 15.17 15.24 10.43
C PRO A 236 16.22 16.33 10.25
N SER A 237 16.95 16.67 11.31
CA SER A 237 18.17 17.46 11.26
C SER A 237 19.37 16.55 11.44
N VAL A 238 20.42 16.71 10.63
CA VAL A 238 21.64 15.91 10.74
C VAL A 238 22.67 16.70 11.53
N SER A 239 23.06 16.19 12.69
CA SER A 239 24.15 16.73 13.51
C SER A 239 25.25 15.69 13.65
N GLY A 240 26.30 15.82 12.83
CA GLY A 240 27.37 14.82 12.72
C GLY A 240 26.86 13.49 12.14
N SER A 241 27.03 12.39 12.88
CA SER A 241 26.53 11.04 12.51
C SER A 241 25.15 10.73 13.11
N THR A 242 24.51 11.70 13.78
CA THR A 242 23.24 11.49 14.50
C THR A 242 22.13 12.27 13.82
N VAL A 243 20.99 11.61 13.61
CA VAL A 243 19.76 12.25 13.16
C VAL A 243 18.99 12.71 14.40
N THR A 244 18.75 14.02 14.49
CA THR A 244 17.96 14.67 15.55
C THR A 244 16.61 15.14 15.00
N TYR A 245 15.65 15.27 15.90
CA TYR A 245 14.28 15.68 15.63
C TYR A 245 13.93 16.77 16.63
N ASP A 246 13.52 17.95 16.15
CA ASP A 246 13.35 19.14 16.98
C ASP A 246 11.91 19.33 17.48
N GLU A 247 10.97 18.48 17.06
CA GLU A 247 9.56 18.54 17.47
C GLU A 247 9.38 18.10 18.92
N THR A 248 8.53 18.79 19.69
CA THR A 248 8.22 18.39 21.07
C THR A 248 7.03 17.42 21.12
N PRO A 249 6.95 16.54 22.14
CA PRO A 249 5.79 15.66 22.34
C PRO A 249 4.44 16.38 22.33
N GLU A 250 4.35 17.54 22.99
CA GLU A 250 3.12 18.31 23.14
C GLU A 250 2.68 18.90 21.79
N ARG A 251 3.61 19.48 21.04
CA ARG A 251 3.33 20.05 19.73
C ARG A 251 2.97 18.97 18.71
N PHE A 252 3.68 17.85 18.73
CA PHE A 252 3.36 16.68 17.92
C PHE A 252 1.94 16.18 18.19
N ALA A 253 1.55 16.05 19.46
CA ALA A 253 0.23 15.57 19.86
C ALA A 253 -0.88 16.56 19.44
N GLU A 254 -0.65 17.86 19.63
CA GLU A 254 -1.58 18.92 19.19
C GLU A 254 -1.86 18.83 17.69
N LEU A 255 -0.79 18.77 16.88
CA LEU A 255 -0.91 18.72 15.42
C LEU A 255 -1.49 17.39 14.94
N SER A 256 -1.10 16.26 15.53
CA SER A 256 -1.60 14.94 15.14
C SER A 256 -3.08 14.74 15.47
N ALA A 257 -3.57 15.36 16.54
CA ALA A 257 -5.01 15.35 16.85
C ALA A 257 -5.86 16.01 15.75
N ALA A 258 -5.28 16.92 14.97
CA ALA A 258 -5.98 17.56 13.85
C ALA A 258 -6.27 16.59 12.68
N PHE A 259 -5.72 15.38 12.66
CA PHE A 259 -6.08 14.39 11.62
C PHE A 259 -7.44 13.74 11.86
N ILE A 260 -7.99 13.79 13.08
CA ILE A 260 -9.25 13.14 13.43
C ILE A 260 -10.43 13.72 12.62
N LYS A 261 -10.42 15.03 12.35
CA LYS A 261 -11.42 15.68 11.47
C LYS A 261 -11.38 15.18 10.02
N TYR A 262 -10.29 14.54 9.61
CA TYR A 262 -10.11 13.92 8.30
C TYR A 262 -10.23 12.39 8.36
N GLY A 263 -10.94 11.85 9.36
CA GLY A 263 -11.23 10.41 9.42
C GLY A 263 -10.09 9.54 9.95
N ALA A 264 -9.01 10.12 10.49
CA ALA A 264 -8.00 9.33 11.20
C ALA A 264 -8.62 8.58 12.39
N ARG A 265 -8.34 7.28 12.46
CA ARG A 265 -8.76 6.37 13.54
C ARG A 265 -7.64 5.63 14.20
N LEU A 266 -6.47 5.63 13.57
CA LEU A 266 -5.26 5.06 14.11
C LEU A 266 -4.16 6.09 13.96
N VAL A 267 -3.73 6.67 15.08
CA VAL A 267 -2.73 7.76 15.09
C VAL A 267 -1.55 7.35 15.94
N GLY A 268 -0.34 7.53 15.44
CA GLY A 268 0.88 7.26 16.21
C GLY A 268 2.06 8.03 15.67
N GLY A 269 3.27 7.48 15.79
CA GLY A 269 4.48 8.16 15.36
C GLY A 269 5.43 7.30 14.54
N CYS A 270 6.08 7.86 13.52
CA CYS A 270 7.11 7.19 12.74
C CYS A 270 8.51 7.56 13.28
N CYS A 271 9.45 7.98 12.45
CA CYS A 271 10.83 8.21 12.84
C CYS A 271 10.97 9.34 13.87
N GLY A 272 11.82 9.13 14.87
CA GLY A 272 12.07 10.08 15.97
C GLY A 272 11.05 10.05 17.12
N THR A 273 9.93 9.34 16.97
CA THR A 273 8.88 9.35 18.00
C THR A 273 9.13 8.32 19.12
N THR A 274 9.31 8.81 20.34
CA THR A 274 9.59 8.02 21.55
C THR A 274 8.32 7.77 22.39
N PRO A 275 8.39 6.98 23.48
CA PRO A 275 7.25 6.78 24.39
C PRO A 275 6.67 8.09 24.94
N GLU A 276 7.47 9.15 25.08
CA GLU A 276 6.99 10.47 25.50
C GLU A 276 6.00 11.08 24.50
N PHE A 277 6.24 10.94 23.20
CA PHE A 277 5.31 11.40 22.15
C PHE A 277 3.99 10.64 22.21
N ILE A 278 4.05 9.33 22.42
CA ILE A 278 2.86 8.49 22.49
C ILE A 278 2.04 8.81 23.75
N ARG A 279 2.70 9.10 24.88
CA ARG A 279 2.02 9.53 26.10
C ARG A 279 1.31 10.87 25.91
N ALA A 280 2.00 11.87 25.33
CA ALA A 280 1.40 13.16 25.01
C ALA A 280 0.21 13.01 24.05
N LEU A 281 0.33 12.14 23.04
CA LEU A 281 -0.77 11.83 22.12
C LEU A 281 -1.96 11.18 22.86
N ARG A 282 -1.71 10.20 23.74
CA ARG A 282 -2.75 9.57 24.56
C ARG A 282 -3.48 10.59 25.44
N GLU A 283 -2.74 11.44 26.13
CA GLU A 283 -3.33 12.50 26.95
C GLU A 283 -4.20 13.44 26.09
N ARG A 284 -3.70 13.85 24.91
CA ARG A 284 -4.43 14.74 24.01
C ARG A 284 -5.71 14.14 23.45
N LEU A 285 -5.75 12.82 23.26
CA LEU A 285 -6.84 12.09 22.60
C LEU A 285 -7.82 11.40 23.56
N THR A 286 -7.59 11.46 24.87
CA THR A 286 -8.42 10.75 25.88
C THR A 286 -9.91 11.08 25.77
N ASP A 287 -10.25 12.34 25.52
CA ASP A 287 -11.64 12.81 25.36
C ASP A 287 -12.02 13.13 23.90
N ALA A 288 -11.22 12.67 22.93
CA ALA A 288 -11.48 12.94 21.53
C ALA A 288 -12.61 12.03 21.00
N GLU A 289 -13.67 12.64 20.48
CA GLU A 289 -14.74 11.88 19.81
C GLU A 289 -14.41 11.64 18.34
N PRO A 290 -14.60 10.41 17.83
CA PRO A 290 -14.43 10.12 16.41
C PRO A 290 -15.47 10.86 15.56
N VAL A 291 -15.01 11.63 14.57
CA VAL A 291 -15.90 12.31 13.61
C VAL A 291 -16.50 11.31 12.62
N PRO A 292 -17.81 11.35 12.30
CA PRO A 292 -18.41 10.49 11.29
C PRO A 292 -17.63 10.51 9.97
N VAL A 293 -17.36 9.33 9.42
CA VAL A 293 -16.62 9.20 8.16
C VAL A 293 -17.59 8.77 7.07
N PRO A 294 -17.74 9.55 6.00
CA PRO A 294 -18.58 9.16 4.87
C PRO A 294 -17.92 7.99 4.13
N GLU A 295 -18.63 6.86 4.04
CA GLU A 295 -18.26 5.75 3.17
C GLU A 295 -18.81 6.03 1.77
N ARG A 296 -18.14 6.90 1.02
CA ARG A 296 -18.41 7.08 -0.41
C ARG A 296 -17.10 7.12 -1.17
N LEU A 297 -16.74 6.00 -1.77
CA LEU A 297 -15.68 5.98 -2.77
C LEU A 297 -16.19 6.67 -4.03
N GLU A 298 -15.37 7.56 -4.58
CA GLU A 298 -15.67 8.16 -5.87
C GLU A 298 -15.68 7.07 -6.95
N SER A 299 -16.67 7.17 -7.85
CA SER A 299 -16.80 6.23 -8.96
C SER A 299 -15.90 6.68 -10.10
N CYS A 300 -14.66 6.22 -10.08
CA CYS A 300 -13.65 6.51 -11.10
C CYS A 300 -12.89 5.24 -11.50
N ILE A 301 -12.22 5.31 -12.65
CA ILE A 301 -11.12 4.44 -13.04
C ILE A 301 -9.81 5.22 -12.89
N ALA A 302 -8.72 4.52 -12.58
CA ALA A 302 -7.44 5.16 -12.29
C ALA A 302 -6.27 4.30 -12.80
N SER A 303 -5.22 4.95 -13.28
CA SER A 303 -3.87 4.39 -13.29
C SER A 303 -3.23 4.62 -11.92
N ASP A 304 -1.92 4.48 -11.82
CA ASP A 304 -1.15 4.86 -10.63
C ASP A 304 -0.93 6.38 -10.49
N VAL A 305 -1.21 7.18 -11.53
CA VAL A 305 -0.92 8.62 -11.56
C VAL A 305 -2.03 9.53 -12.09
N MET A 306 -3.06 8.96 -12.74
CA MET A 306 -4.21 9.69 -13.31
C MET A 306 -5.52 8.96 -12.98
N HIS A 307 -6.63 9.70 -12.94
CA HIS A 307 -7.97 9.13 -12.82
C HIS A 307 -8.97 9.88 -13.69
N ILE A 308 -10.07 9.21 -14.04
CA ILE A 308 -11.26 9.81 -14.67
C ILE A 308 -12.51 9.27 -13.97
N ASN A 309 -13.48 10.14 -13.69
CA ASN A 309 -14.75 9.69 -13.13
C ASN A 309 -15.53 8.91 -14.17
N VAL A 310 -16.22 7.86 -13.73
CA VAL A 310 -17.06 7.02 -14.59
C VAL A 310 -18.14 7.84 -15.30
N ALA A 311 -18.66 8.87 -14.63
CA ALA A 311 -19.65 9.78 -15.20
C ALA A 311 -19.13 10.62 -16.38
N ASP A 312 -17.81 10.78 -16.50
CA ASP A 312 -17.17 11.61 -17.53
C ASP A 312 -16.68 10.77 -18.74
N ILE A 313 -16.73 9.43 -18.65
CA ILE A 313 -16.16 8.53 -19.66
C ILE A 313 -16.83 8.70 -21.03
N ASP A 314 -18.14 8.92 -21.10
CA ASP A 314 -18.86 9.11 -22.38
C ASP A 314 -18.39 10.32 -23.19
N ASN A 315 -17.74 11.30 -22.53
CA ASN A 315 -17.21 12.51 -23.17
C ASN A 315 -15.68 12.49 -23.25
N ALA A 316 -15.03 11.41 -22.83
CA ALA A 316 -13.60 11.30 -22.74
C ALA A 316 -12.96 11.03 -24.12
N ASN A 317 -11.75 11.56 -24.33
CA ASN A 317 -10.92 11.18 -25.46
C ASN A 317 -10.28 9.82 -25.19
N ILE A 318 -10.91 8.75 -25.69
CA ILE A 318 -10.49 7.36 -25.48
C ILE A 318 -9.76 6.83 -26.72
N TYR A 319 -8.49 6.45 -26.56
CA TYR A 319 -7.80 5.66 -27.58
C TYR A 319 -8.28 4.21 -27.54
N ARG A 320 -8.53 3.61 -28.69
CA ARG A 320 -9.02 2.22 -28.80
C ARG A 320 -7.98 1.33 -29.45
N LEU A 321 -7.27 0.57 -28.62
CA LEU A 321 -6.44 -0.55 -29.06
C LEU A 321 -7.33 -1.78 -29.22
N ASP A 322 -7.96 -1.90 -30.39
CA ASP A 322 -8.89 -2.99 -30.70
C ASP A 322 -8.37 -3.84 -31.87
N ALA A 323 -7.93 -5.05 -31.55
CA ALA A 323 -7.41 -6.00 -32.53
C ALA A 323 -8.44 -6.41 -33.59
N ALA A 324 -9.74 -6.20 -33.36
CA ALA A 324 -10.76 -6.44 -34.37
C ALA A 324 -10.72 -5.40 -35.52
N ASN A 325 -10.24 -4.20 -35.20
CA ASN A 325 -10.21 -3.06 -36.11
C ASN A 325 -8.79 -2.73 -36.61
N ASP A 326 -7.75 -3.31 -36.01
CA ASP A 326 -6.36 -3.17 -36.42
C ASP A 326 -5.76 -4.51 -36.90
N GLN A 327 -5.64 -4.66 -38.23
CA GLN A 327 -5.09 -5.87 -38.84
C GLN A 327 -3.60 -6.10 -38.52
N ALA A 328 -2.83 -5.02 -38.35
CA ALA A 328 -1.39 -5.13 -38.08
C ALA A 328 -1.17 -5.64 -36.65
N VAL A 329 -1.86 -5.04 -35.67
CA VAL A 329 -1.87 -5.50 -34.28
C VAL A 329 -2.40 -6.94 -34.18
N CYS A 330 -3.51 -7.26 -34.84
CA CYS A 330 -4.07 -8.62 -34.86
C CYS A 330 -3.05 -9.66 -35.37
N GLN A 331 -2.33 -9.34 -36.45
CA GLN A 331 -1.34 -10.24 -37.04
C GLN A 331 -0.08 -10.36 -36.17
N ALA A 332 0.40 -9.28 -35.57
CA ALA A 332 1.54 -9.28 -34.66
C ALA A 332 1.24 -10.16 -33.42
N LEU A 333 0.07 -9.95 -32.81
CA LEU A 333 -0.42 -10.75 -31.68
C LEU A 333 -0.48 -12.26 -32.03
N LYS A 334 -1.02 -12.63 -33.20
CA LYS A 334 -1.04 -14.04 -33.67
C LYS A 334 0.35 -14.65 -33.81
N ASN A 335 1.36 -13.83 -34.09
CA ASN A 335 2.76 -14.25 -34.19
C ASN A 335 3.50 -14.22 -32.85
N ASN A 336 2.82 -13.93 -31.73
CA ASN A 336 3.41 -13.64 -30.42
C ASN A 336 4.45 -12.51 -30.46
N ASP A 337 4.27 -11.56 -31.37
CA ASP A 337 5.12 -10.37 -31.49
C ASP A 337 4.48 -9.21 -30.74
N LEU A 338 5.19 -8.72 -29.72
CA LEU A 338 4.80 -7.60 -28.86
C LEU A 338 5.76 -6.42 -28.98
N SER A 339 6.66 -6.43 -29.97
CA SER A 339 7.65 -5.35 -30.18
C SER A 339 7.00 -3.99 -30.49
N TRP A 340 5.82 -4.01 -31.11
CA TRP A 340 5.02 -2.82 -31.41
C TRP A 340 4.43 -2.14 -30.16
N ALA A 341 4.27 -2.89 -29.05
CA ALA A 341 3.54 -2.41 -27.89
C ALA A 341 4.29 -1.26 -27.19
N GLU A 342 5.63 -1.30 -27.13
CA GLU A 342 6.44 -0.22 -26.55
C GLU A 342 6.38 1.06 -27.40
N GLU A 343 6.47 0.93 -28.73
CA GLU A 343 6.34 2.07 -29.65
C GLU A 343 4.95 2.71 -29.52
N THR A 344 3.90 1.89 -29.50
CA THR A 344 2.52 2.35 -29.27
C THR A 344 2.40 3.03 -27.91
N ALA A 345 2.99 2.48 -26.86
CA ALA A 345 2.95 3.08 -25.52
C ALA A 345 3.61 4.48 -25.49
N LEU A 346 4.72 4.64 -26.20
CA LEU A 346 5.42 5.93 -26.31
C LEU A 346 4.58 6.96 -27.07
N ASP A 347 3.96 6.58 -28.18
CA ASP A 347 3.06 7.46 -28.93
C ASP A 347 1.86 7.90 -28.08
N LEU A 348 1.20 6.95 -27.41
CA LEU A 348 0.08 7.23 -26.50
C LEU A 348 0.48 8.15 -25.34
N SER A 349 1.71 8.03 -24.84
CA SER A 349 2.22 8.88 -23.77
C SER A 349 2.36 10.35 -24.19
N ALA A 350 2.55 10.62 -25.49
CA ALA A 350 2.71 11.95 -26.05
C ALA A 350 1.37 12.59 -26.47
N GLU A 351 0.38 11.78 -26.85
CA GLU A 351 -0.91 12.27 -27.39
C GLU A 351 -1.91 12.73 -26.32
N GLY A 352 -1.77 12.24 -25.08
CA GLY A 352 -2.55 12.75 -23.93
C GLY A 352 -4.03 12.34 -23.94
N TYR A 353 -4.31 11.05 -24.08
CA TYR A 353 -5.66 10.49 -23.95
C TYR A 353 -6.17 10.51 -22.50
N ASP A 354 -7.49 10.55 -22.35
CA ASP A 354 -8.16 10.50 -21.05
C ASP A 354 -8.27 9.06 -20.52
N ALA A 355 -8.36 8.07 -21.42
CA ALA A 355 -8.33 6.65 -21.10
C ALA A 355 -7.87 5.83 -22.32
N ILE A 356 -7.39 4.60 -22.07
CA ILE A 356 -7.04 3.63 -23.12
C ILE A 356 -7.98 2.43 -23.02
N LEU A 357 -8.70 2.13 -24.09
CA LEU A 357 -9.45 0.89 -24.21
C LEU A 357 -8.59 -0.19 -24.88
N VAL A 358 -8.49 -1.36 -24.25
CA VAL A 358 -7.73 -2.52 -24.75
C VAL A 358 -8.68 -3.70 -24.99
N SER A 359 -8.82 -4.12 -26.25
CA SER A 359 -9.65 -5.25 -26.71
C SER A 359 -8.85 -6.15 -27.65
N LEU A 360 -8.42 -7.33 -27.17
CA LEU A 360 -7.51 -8.22 -27.92
C LEU A 360 -8.12 -9.58 -28.31
N ASP A 361 -9.36 -9.87 -27.92
CA ASP A 361 -9.99 -11.20 -28.10
C ASP A 361 -9.94 -11.74 -29.54
N SER A 362 -10.04 -10.86 -30.54
CA SER A 362 -10.06 -11.25 -31.96
C SER A 362 -8.72 -11.76 -32.50
N ALA A 363 -7.62 -11.55 -31.76
CA ALA A 363 -6.31 -12.06 -32.12
C ALA A 363 -6.16 -13.56 -31.82
N GLY A 364 -6.97 -14.15 -30.94
CA GLY A 364 -6.91 -15.58 -30.59
C GLY A 364 -5.62 -15.98 -29.86
N GLY A 365 -4.97 -15.04 -29.17
CA GLY A 365 -3.81 -15.28 -28.31
C GLY A 365 -4.16 -16.02 -27.02
N GLY A 366 -3.15 -16.57 -26.35
CA GLY A 366 -3.34 -17.20 -25.05
C GLY A 366 -3.67 -16.19 -23.94
N PRO A 367 -4.17 -16.63 -22.77
CA PRO A 367 -4.62 -15.74 -21.69
C PRO A 367 -3.54 -14.79 -21.14
N GLY A 368 -2.26 -15.11 -21.31
CA GLY A 368 -1.16 -14.22 -20.90
C GLY A 368 -0.99 -12.97 -21.79
N MET A 369 -1.46 -13.02 -23.03
CA MET A 369 -1.18 -11.97 -24.02
C MET A 369 -1.79 -10.61 -23.64
N LEU A 370 -2.99 -10.62 -23.05
CA LEU A 370 -3.61 -9.38 -22.56
C LEU A 370 -2.80 -8.76 -21.42
N ALA A 371 -2.35 -9.59 -20.47
CA ALA A 371 -1.49 -9.13 -19.37
C ALA A 371 -0.17 -8.57 -19.90
N ASP A 372 0.47 -9.27 -20.84
CA ASP A 372 1.74 -8.84 -21.44
C ASP A 372 1.65 -7.50 -22.18
N VAL A 373 0.51 -7.21 -22.84
CA VAL A 373 0.26 -5.91 -23.47
C VAL A 373 -0.02 -4.85 -22.42
N VAL A 374 -0.90 -5.15 -21.46
CA VAL A 374 -1.21 -4.23 -20.35
C VAL A 374 0.05 -3.83 -19.60
N ASP A 375 0.96 -4.78 -19.32
CA ASP A 375 2.19 -4.52 -18.58
C ASP A 375 3.13 -3.56 -19.29
N ARG A 376 3.29 -3.75 -20.61
CA ARG A 376 4.12 -2.85 -21.44
C ARG A 376 3.52 -1.46 -21.56
N LEU A 377 2.21 -1.37 -21.80
CA LEU A 377 1.54 -0.08 -21.98
C LEU A 377 1.53 0.75 -20.70
N GLN A 378 1.19 0.14 -19.55
CA GLN A 378 0.98 0.87 -18.29
C GLN A 378 2.24 1.57 -17.78
N TRP A 379 3.42 1.16 -18.27
CA TRP A 379 4.68 1.77 -17.86
C TRP A 379 4.91 3.17 -18.46
N TYR A 380 4.41 3.41 -19.67
CA TYR A 380 4.57 4.68 -20.38
C TYR A 380 3.30 5.51 -20.39
N VAL A 381 2.14 4.85 -20.35
CA VAL A 381 0.84 5.50 -20.49
C VAL A 381 0.26 5.86 -19.13
N LYS A 382 0.10 7.17 -18.90
CA LYS A 382 -0.49 7.69 -17.66
C LYS A 382 -2.00 7.51 -17.59
N ALA A 383 -2.68 7.42 -18.72
CA ALA A 383 -4.12 7.32 -18.77
C ALA A 383 -4.63 5.98 -18.19
N PRO A 384 -5.75 5.97 -17.45
CA PRO A 384 -6.35 4.74 -16.93
C PRO A 384 -6.83 3.81 -18.06
N PHE A 385 -6.88 2.51 -17.78
CA PHE A 385 -7.24 1.49 -18.76
C PHE A 385 -8.67 1.01 -18.60
N ILE A 386 -9.32 0.79 -19.74
CA ILE A 386 -10.59 0.09 -19.89
C ILE A 386 -10.29 -1.22 -20.61
N ILE A 387 -10.49 -2.35 -19.92
CA ILE A 387 -10.20 -3.68 -20.45
C ILE A 387 -11.50 -4.31 -20.93
N GLU A 388 -11.54 -4.69 -22.20
CA GLU A 388 -12.67 -5.39 -22.80
C GLU A 388 -12.23 -6.79 -23.24
N THR A 389 -12.74 -7.82 -22.56
CA THR A 389 -12.49 -9.22 -22.93
C THR A 389 -13.62 -10.13 -22.46
N ALA A 390 -13.91 -11.17 -23.24
CA ALA A 390 -14.80 -12.25 -22.83
C ALA A 390 -14.05 -13.40 -22.11
N ASP A 391 -12.72 -13.39 -22.11
CA ASP A 391 -11.87 -14.41 -21.48
C ASP A 391 -11.58 -14.05 -20.01
N ALA A 392 -12.18 -14.83 -19.10
CA ALA A 392 -12.02 -14.67 -17.67
C ALA A 392 -10.56 -14.85 -17.21
N GLU A 393 -9.84 -15.83 -17.76
CA GLU A 393 -8.44 -16.09 -17.40
C GLU A 393 -7.54 -14.94 -17.86
N ALA A 394 -7.79 -14.40 -19.07
CA ALA A 394 -7.06 -13.25 -19.57
C ALA A 394 -7.31 -12.00 -18.73
N LEU A 395 -8.57 -11.76 -18.34
CA LEU A 395 -8.94 -10.65 -17.48
C LEU A 395 -8.26 -10.74 -16.11
N GLU A 396 -8.27 -11.92 -15.47
CA GLU A 396 -7.66 -12.12 -14.16
C GLU A 396 -6.14 -11.83 -14.20
N LYS A 397 -5.43 -12.35 -15.21
CA LYS A 397 -3.99 -12.10 -15.35
C LYS A 397 -3.69 -10.62 -15.56
N ALA A 398 -4.48 -9.92 -16.38
CA ALA A 398 -4.29 -8.49 -16.64
C ALA A 398 -4.60 -7.63 -15.40
N LEU A 399 -5.72 -7.87 -14.72
CA LEU A 399 -6.11 -7.08 -13.54
C LEU A 399 -5.20 -7.31 -12.32
N ARG A 400 -4.62 -8.51 -12.20
CA ARG A 400 -3.63 -8.81 -11.16
C ARG A 400 -2.47 -7.83 -11.20
N ILE A 401 -1.88 -7.63 -12.38
CA ILE A 401 -0.69 -6.79 -12.57
C ILE A 401 -1.01 -5.30 -12.83
N TYR A 402 -2.24 -4.96 -13.18
CA TYR A 402 -2.62 -3.58 -13.52
C TYR A 402 -2.48 -2.64 -12.32
N ARG A 403 -1.65 -1.60 -12.40
CA ARG A 403 -1.22 -0.79 -11.24
C ARG A 403 -2.28 0.12 -10.63
N GLY A 404 -3.44 0.24 -11.27
CA GLY A 404 -4.52 1.11 -10.84
C GLY A 404 -5.85 0.39 -10.61
N LYS A 405 -6.94 1.08 -10.91
CA LYS A 405 -8.33 0.64 -10.84
C LYS A 405 -8.93 0.67 -12.26
N ALA A 406 -9.03 -0.50 -12.89
CA ALA A 406 -9.44 -0.58 -14.29
C ALA A 406 -10.96 -0.36 -14.46
N GLY A 407 -11.32 0.11 -15.65
CA GLY A 407 -12.66 -0.11 -16.20
C GLY A 407 -12.73 -1.50 -16.84
N VAL A 408 -13.85 -2.20 -16.70
CA VAL A 408 -14.07 -3.50 -17.35
C VAL A 408 -15.36 -3.47 -18.14
N VAL A 409 -15.27 -3.75 -19.44
CA VAL A 409 -16.45 -3.90 -20.30
C VAL A 409 -16.76 -5.38 -20.44
N ILE A 410 -17.90 -5.79 -19.88
CA ILE A 410 -18.38 -7.18 -19.94
C ILE A 410 -19.13 -7.40 -21.26
N ARG A 411 -18.74 -8.44 -22.02
CA ARG A 411 -19.44 -8.86 -23.23
C ARG A 411 -20.63 -9.77 -22.89
N ASP A 412 -21.70 -9.69 -23.68
CA ASP A 412 -22.91 -10.49 -23.48
C ASP A 412 -22.59 -11.99 -23.46
N GLY A 413 -22.98 -12.70 -22.39
CA GLY A 413 -22.84 -14.16 -22.25
C GLY A 413 -21.73 -14.67 -21.33
N SER A 414 -20.78 -13.83 -20.88
CA SER A 414 -19.67 -14.21 -19.96
C SER A 414 -19.70 -13.49 -18.60
N GLY A 415 -20.83 -12.83 -18.28
CA GLY A 415 -20.86 -11.74 -17.29
C GLY A 415 -20.72 -12.10 -15.82
N ASP A 416 -21.07 -13.32 -15.39
CA ASP A 416 -20.99 -13.66 -13.95
C ASP A 416 -19.56 -13.92 -13.48
N GLU A 417 -18.71 -14.54 -14.31
CA GLU A 417 -17.32 -14.85 -13.95
C GLU A 417 -16.41 -13.62 -14.10
N THR A 418 -16.47 -12.95 -15.25
CA THR A 418 -15.74 -11.71 -15.50
C THR A 418 -16.11 -10.59 -14.51
N GLY A 419 -17.39 -10.50 -14.11
CA GLY A 419 -17.84 -9.57 -13.07
C GLY A 419 -17.20 -9.86 -11.71
N LYS A 420 -17.14 -11.12 -11.28
CA LYS A 420 -16.49 -11.52 -10.01
C LYS A 420 -14.99 -11.25 -10.04
N ILE A 421 -14.33 -11.45 -11.16
CA ILE A 421 -12.90 -11.14 -11.35
C ILE A 421 -12.69 -9.63 -11.27
N ALA A 422 -13.52 -8.83 -11.94
CA ALA A 422 -13.46 -7.37 -11.85
C ALA A 422 -13.61 -6.91 -10.39
N GLU A 423 -14.59 -7.43 -9.65
CA GLU A 423 -14.80 -7.13 -8.23
C GLU A 423 -13.60 -7.53 -7.36
N LYS A 424 -13.05 -8.73 -7.56
CA LYS A 424 -11.85 -9.24 -6.84
C LYS A 424 -10.66 -8.29 -6.95
N TYR A 425 -10.45 -7.67 -8.11
CA TYR A 425 -9.36 -6.73 -8.34
C TYR A 425 -9.82 -5.25 -8.33
N GLY A 426 -10.96 -4.97 -7.71
CA GLY A 426 -11.44 -3.61 -7.43
C GLY A 426 -11.86 -2.79 -8.66
N SER A 427 -12.01 -3.42 -9.81
CA SER A 427 -12.33 -2.76 -11.08
C SER A 427 -13.80 -2.37 -11.16
N VAL A 428 -14.09 -1.35 -11.98
CA VAL A 428 -15.47 -0.88 -12.20
C VAL A 428 -16.02 -1.44 -13.50
N ILE A 429 -17.24 -2.00 -13.46
CA ILE A 429 -17.93 -2.44 -14.66
C ILE A 429 -18.46 -1.21 -15.42
N ILE A 430 -18.16 -1.15 -16.72
CA ILE A 430 -18.56 -0.08 -17.63
C ILE A 430 -19.52 -0.66 -18.68
N SER A 431 -20.62 0.03 -18.95
CA SER A 431 -21.61 -0.39 -19.95
C SER A 431 -21.10 -0.22 -21.38
N ARG A 432 -21.39 -1.20 -22.25
CA ARG A 432 -21.03 -1.15 -23.68
C ARG A 432 -21.96 -0.21 -24.44
N GLY A 433 -21.66 1.09 -24.40
CA GLY A 433 -22.35 2.14 -25.15
C GLY A 433 -21.49 3.41 -25.32
N ILE A 434 -20.22 3.30 -24.92
CA ILE A 434 -19.20 4.33 -24.92
C ILE A 434 -18.38 4.21 -26.19
#